data_AF-A0A8J3IHD8-F1
#
_entry.id   AF-A0A8J3IHD8-F1
#
_cell.length_a   1.000
_cell.length_b   1.000
_cell.length_c   1.000
_cell.angle_alpha   90.00
_cell.angle_beta   90.00
_cell.angle_gamma   90.00
#
_symmetry.space_group_name_H-M   'P 1'
#
loop_
_entity.id
_entity.type
_entity.pdbx_description
1 polymer ?
#
loop_
_entity_poly.entity_id
_entity_poly.type
_entity_poly.pdbx_seq_one_letter_code
_entity_poly.pdbx_strand_id
1 'polypeptide(L)'
;MLRNMATYQEIAGYYPLREAIASHVSITRGVHCQAEQVIIVPGAQTALDMAARLLLNPGDLAWMENPGYLGAQRALLNAGAQLAPIPVTSEGINVEIGQKRYPQGRLAYVTPSHQFPSGTTMHLSQRIELLQKELGGHRSAASPSRFTSYGLASAES
;
A
#
# COMPACT_ATOMS: atom_id res chain seq x y z
N MET A 1 -34.25 12.06 -3.22
CA MET A 1 -32.88 12.01 -2.65
C MET A 1 -31.83 11.54 -3.67
N LEU A 2 -32.02 11.80 -4.99
CA LEU A 2 -31.14 11.28 -6.08
C LEU A 2 -30.68 12.40 -7.05
N ARG A 3 -30.69 13.67 -6.63
CA ARG A 3 -30.63 14.80 -7.58
C ARG A 3 -29.22 15.31 -7.96
N ASN A 4 -28.14 14.72 -7.44
CA ASN A 4 -26.77 15.23 -7.62
C ASN A 4 -25.78 14.26 -8.29
N MET A 5 -26.24 13.17 -8.91
CA MET A 5 -25.33 12.22 -9.59
C MET A 5 -24.85 12.69 -10.98
N ALA A 6 -25.44 13.75 -11.53
CA ALA A 6 -25.21 14.21 -12.90
C ALA A 6 -24.37 15.50 -13.01
N THR A 7 -23.93 16.07 -11.90
CA THR A 7 -23.00 17.22 -11.87
C THR A 7 -21.57 16.74 -11.59
N TYR A 8 -20.59 17.52 -12.05
CA TYR A 8 -19.16 17.28 -11.86
C TYR A 8 -18.89 16.82 -10.43
N GLN A 9 -18.59 15.53 -10.25
CA GLN A 9 -18.30 14.99 -8.93
C GLN A 9 -16.93 15.51 -8.47
N GLU A 10 -16.73 15.57 -7.15
CA GLU A 10 -15.41 15.85 -6.60
C GLU A 10 -14.37 14.91 -7.24
N ILE A 11 -13.14 15.39 -7.44
CA ILE A 11 -12.04 14.62 -8.04
C ILE A 11 -11.81 13.30 -7.27
N ALA A 12 -12.08 13.29 -5.97
CA ALA A 12 -11.94 12.13 -5.10
C ALA A 12 -13.16 11.16 -5.13
N GLY A 13 -14.24 11.50 -5.83
CA GLY A 13 -15.45 10.71 -5.95
C GLY A 13 -16.61 11.18 -5.05
N TYR A 14 -17.74 10.48 -5.15
CA TYR A 14 -18.98 10.83 -4.45
C TYR A 14 -18.81 10.79 -2.91
N TYR A 15 -18.96 11.94 -2.25
CA TYR A 15 -18.68 12.11 -0.82
C TYR A 15 -19.42 11.12 0.10
N PRO A 16 -20.74 10.87 -0.04
CA PRO A 16 -21.43 9.89 0.81
C PRO A 16 -20.89 8.45 0.69
N LEU A 17 -20.35 8.07 -0.47
CA LEU A 17 -19.68 6.78 -0.63
C LEU A 17 -18.36 6.74 0.13
N ARG A 18 -17.61 7.84 0.11
CA ARG A 18 -16.34 7.97 0.85
C ARG A 18 -16.56 7.88 2.37
N GLU A 19 -17.62 8.50 2.88
CA GLU A 19 -18.04 8.36 4.29
C GLU A 19 -18.37 6.91 4.65
N ALA A 20 -19.17 6.24 3.82
CA ALA A 20 -19.52 4.84 4.03
C ALA A 20 -18.29 3.93 4.03
N ILE A 21 -17.35 4.15 3.11
CA ILE A 21 -16.09 3.42 3.03
C ILE A 21 -15.22 3.68 4.27
N ALA A 22 -15.03 4.93 4.69
CA ALA A 22 -14.25 5.29 5.88
C ALA A 22 -14.81 4.59 7.14
N SER A 23 -16.14 4.63 7.32
CA SER A 23 -16.80 3.91 8.41
C SER A 23 -16.60 2.40 8.31
N HIS A 24 -16.74 1.83 7.11
CA HIS A 24 -16.62 0.40 6.89
C HIS A 24 -15.21 -0.10 7.22
N VAL A 25 -14.16 0.52 6.67
CA VAL A 25 -12.77 0.07 6.88
C VAL A 25 -12.27 0.32 8.30
N SER A 26 -12.82 1.31 9.01
CA SER A 26 -12.56 1.48 10.44
C SER A 26 -13.10 0.30 11.26
N ILE A 27 -14.30 -0.20 10.93
CA ILE A 27 -14.92 -1.32 11.65
C ILE A 27 -14.28 -2.65 11.26
N THR A 28 -14.06 -2.88 9.96
CA THR A 28 -13.64 -4.20 9.46
C THR A 28 -12.13 -4.40 9.44
N ARG A 29 -11.36 -3.32 9.36
CA ARG A 29 -9.89 -3.38 9.22
C ARG A 29 -9.13 -2.51 10.22
N GLY A 30 -9.82 -1.82 11.12
CA GLY A 30 -9.19 -0.92 12.10
C GLY A 30 -8.48 0.28 11.47
N VAL A 31 -8.79 0.62 10.21
CA VAL A 31 -8.18 1.75 9.51
C VAL A 31 -8.85 3.05 9.96
N HIS A 32 -8.08 3.91 10.62
CA HIS A 32 -8.55 5.22 11.06
C HIS A 32 -8.34 6.28 9.96
N CYS A 33 -9.39 6.59 9.20
CA CYS A 33 -9.38 7.65 8.20
C CYS A 33 -10.69 8.44 8.17
N GLN A 34 -10.62 9.68 7.66
CA GLN A 34 -11.77 10.53 7.38
C GLN A 34 -12.16 10.42 5.89
N ALA A 35 -13.40 10.79 5.54
CA ALA A 35 -13.88 10.70 4.15
C ALA A 35 -12.98 11.50 3.19
N GLU A 36 -12.44 12.62 3.63
CA GLU A 36 -11.50 13.50 2.92
C GLU A 36 -10.21 12.77 2.51
N GLN A 37 -9.85 11.70 3.23
CA GLN A 37 -8.65 10.88 2.99
C GLN A 37 -8.93 9.65 2.13
N VAL A 38 -10.19 9.43 1.72
CA VAL A 38 -10.59 8.34 0.82
C VAL A 38 -10.68 8.88 -0.61
N ILE A 39 -10.13 8.15 -1.57
CA ILE A 39 -10.26 8.46 -3.01
C ILE A 39 -10.89 7.24 -3.70
N ILE A 40 -11.96 7.47 -4.45
CA ILE A 40 -12.61 6.43 -5.26
C ILE A 40 -11.85 6.30 -6.58
N VAL A 41 -11.41 5.08 -6.89
CA VAL A 41 -10.69 4.76 -8.13
C VAL A 41 -11.36 3.59 -8.86
N PRO A 42 -11.18 3.46 -10.19
CA PRO A 42 -11.82 2.40 -10.98
C PRO A 42 -11.44 0.97 -10.58
N GLY A 43 -10.31 0.77 -9.90
CA GLY A 43 -9.88 -0.55 -9.43
C GLY A 43 -8.51 -0.55 -8.76
N ALA A 44 -8.13 -1.72 -8.25
CA ALA A 44 -6.89 -1.90 -7.48
C ALA A 44 -5.63 -1.58 -8.27
N GLN A 45 -5.58 -1.92 -9.57
CA GLN A 45 -4.42 -1.61 -10.40
C GLN A 45 -4.19 -0.09 -10.52
N THR A 46 -5.25 0.69 -10.75
CA THR A 46 -5.17 2.16 -10.76
C THR A 46 -4.75 2.70 -9.40
N ALA A 47 -5.25 2.12 -8.31
CA ALA A 47 -4.81 2.48 -6.96
C ALA A 47 -3.30 2.26 -6.75
N LEU A 48 -2.79 1.12 -7.19
CA LEU A 48 -1.37 0.77 -7.11
C LEU A 48 -0.51 1.69 -7.99
N ASP A 49 -0.93 1.96 -9.23
CA ASP A 49 -0.23 2.87 -10.13
C ASP A 49 -0.15 4.29 -9.54
N MET A 50 -1.24 4.78 -8.96
CA MET A 50 -1.28 6.10 -8.30
C MET A 50 -0.39 6.13 -7.06
N ALA A 51 -0.50 5.12 -6.18
CA ALA A 51 0.31 5.04 -4.97
C ALA A 51 1.81 4.97 -5.29
N ALA A 52 2.19 4.16 -6.29
CA ALA A 52 3.59 4.06 -6.72
C ALA A 52 4.13 5.42 -7.19
N ARG A 53 3.38 6.15 -8.03
CA ARG A 53 3.78 7.48 -8.54
C ARG A 53 3.85 8.56 -7.47
N LEU A 54 3.06 8.44 -6.40
CA LEU A 54 3.06 9.40 -5.29
C LEU A 54 4.18 9.13 -4.28
N LEU A 55 4.56 7.87 -4.11
CA LEU A 55 5.50 7.44 -3.07
C LEU A 55 6.93 7.25 -3.58
N LEU A 56 7.12 7.11 -4.90
CA LEU A 56 8.40 6.79 -5.52
C LEU A 56 8.80 7.84 -6.56
N ASN A 57 10.10 8.12 -6.59
CA ASN A 57 10.80 8.78 -7.67
C ASN A 57 11.44 7.72 -8.59
N PRO A 58 11.68 8.06 -9.88
CA PRO A 58 12.46 7.20 -10.76
C PRO A 58 13.84 6.86 -10.16
N GLY A 59 14.20 5.58 -10.21
CA GLY A 59 15.44 5.05 -9.64
C GLY A 59 15.34 4.60 -8.17
N ASP A 60 14.25 4.91 -7.47
CA ASP A 60 14.03 4.42 -6.11
C ASP A 60 13.95 2.88 -6.07
N LEU A 61 14.43 2.30 -4.98
CA LEU A 61 14.38 0.85 -4.77
C LEU A 61 13.13 0.47 -3.97
N ALA A 62 12.26 -0.36 -4.56
CA ALA A 62 11.07 -0.90 -3.92
C ALA A 62 11.23 -2.40 -3.64
N TRP A 63 11.00 -2.82 -2.40
CA TRP A 63 10.93 -4.22 -2.02
C TRP A 63 9.66 -4.85 -2.58
N MET A 64 9.84 -6.00 -3.23
CA MET A 64 8.77 -6.75 -3.85
C MET A 64 8.86 -8.21 -3.42
N GLU A 65 7.75 -8.76 -2.96
CA GLU A 65 7.62 -10.20 -2.71
C GLU A 65 8.04 -11.02 -3.95
N ASN A 66 8.81 -12.09 -3.71
CA ASN A 66 9.24 -13.02 -4.75
C ASN A 66 9.05 -14.48 -4.27
N PRO A 67 8.16 -15.27 -4.90
CA PRO A 67 7.22 -14.88 -5.97
C PRO A 67 6.21 -13.84 -5.47
N GLY A 68 5.63 -13.04 -6.38
CA GLY A 68 4.73 -11.95 -6.00
C GLY A 68 3.72 -11.54 -7.07
N TYR A 69 2.85 -10.59 -6.74
CA TYR A 69 1.78 -10.13 -7.61
C TYR A 69 2.27 -9.28 -8.79
N LEU A 70 2.03 -9.75 -10.01
CA LEU A 70 2.50 -9.08 -11.24
C LEU A 70 1.89 -7.69 -11.45
N GLY A 71 0.67 -7.44 -10.97
CA GLY A 71 0.04 -6.11 -11.08
C GLY A 71 0.79 -5.04 -10.31
N ALA A 72 1.22 -5.36 -9.07
CA ALA A 72 2.06 -4.48 -8.26
C ALA A 72 3.45 -4.32 -8.85
N GLN A 73 4.05 -5.41 -9.37
CA GLN A 73 5.33 -5.34 -10.07
C GLN A 73 5.30 -4.31 -11.21
N ARG A 74 4.25 -4.36 -12.04
CA ARG A 74 4.05 -3.41 -13.14
C ARG A 74 3.86 -1.98 -12.64
N ALA A 75 3.07 -1.77 -11.60
CA ALA A 75 2.84 -0.44 -11.06
C ALA A 75 4.13 0.24 -10.57
N LEU A 76 4.97 -0.52 -9.86
CA LEU A 76 6.26 -0.03 -9.37
C LEU A 76 7.23 0.28 -10.51
N LEU A 77 7.34 -0.61 -11.50
CA LEU A 77 8.17 -0.38 -12.69
C LEU A 77 7.68 0.81 -13.52
N ASN A 78 6.37 0.97 -13.66
CA ASN A 78 5.76 2.11 -14.37
C ASN A 78 5.99 3.46 -13.68
N ALA A 79 6.22 3.46 -12.36
CA ALA A 79 6.66 4.63 -11.61
C ALA A 79 8.17 4.91 -11.75
N GLY A 80 8.92 4.05 -12.47
CA GLY A 80 10.35 4.16 -12.68
C GLY A 80 11.20 3.58 -11.54
N ALA A 81 10.59 2.81 -10.63
CA ALA A 81 11.32 2.19 -9.53
C ALA A 81 12.14 0.98 -9.99
N GLN A 82 13.21 0.71 -9.27
CA GLN A 82 13.94 -0.55 -9.32
C GLN A 82 13.32 -1.53 -8.32
N LEU A 83 13.28 -2.81 -8.67
CA LEU A 83 12.71 -3.84 -7.81
C LEU A 83 13.79 -4.60 -7.05
N ALA A 84 13.65 -4.65 -5.73
CA ALA A 84 14.40 -5.51 -4.84
C ALA A 84 13.57 -6.77 -4.52
N PRO A 85 13.84 -7.91 -5.16
CA PRO A 85 13.10 -9.13 -4.90
C PRO A 85 13.44 -9.67 -3.51
N ILE A 86 12.42 -9.80 -2.66
CA ILE A 86 12.55 -10.36 -1.32
C ILE A 86 11.85 -11.72 -1.27
N PRO A 87 12.55 -12.80 -0.88
CA PRO A 87 11.95 -14.12 -0.76
C PRO A 87 10.77 -14.11 0.20
N VAL A 88 9.68 -14.77 -0.21
CA VAL A 88 8.57 -15.12 0.65
C VAL A 88 8.81 -16.51 1.25
N THR A 89 8.66 -16.61 2.56
CA THR A 89 8.71 -17.88 3.31
C THR A 89 7.30 -18.25 3.80
N SER A 90 7.18 -19.34 4.55
CA SER A 90 5.95 -19.69 5.26
C SER A 90 5.49 -18.64 6.28
N GLU A 91 6.36 -17.69 6.64
CA GLU A 91 6.03 -16.59 7.58
C GLU A 91 5.68 -15.28 6.87
N GLY A 92 5.77 -15.24 5.53
CA GLY A 92 5.63 -14.04 4.71
C GLY A 92 6.97 -13.55 4.15
N ILE A 93 7.02 -12.28 3.74
CA ILE A 93 8.25 -11.64 3.23
C ILE A 93 9.37 -11.69 4.29
N ASN A 94 10.58 -12.06 3.89
CA ASN A 94 11.72 -12.08 4.81
C ASN A 94 12.31 -10.66 4.98
N VAL A 95 11.89 -9.97 6.03
CA VAL A 95 12.26 -8.57 6.29
C VAL A 95 13.76 -8.43 6.53
N GLU A 96 14.36 -9.35 7.28
CA GLU A 96 15.80 -9.39 7.55
C GLU A 96 16.65 -9.43 6.27
N ILE A 97 16.27 -10.29 5.30
CA ILE A 97 16.92 -10.36 3.98
C ILE A 97 16.79 -9.02 3.26
N GLY A 98 15.60 -8.42 3.29
CA GLY A 98 15.39 -7.09 2.73
C GLY A 98 16.35 -6.08 3.34
N GLN A 99 16.41 -6.00 4.67
CA GLN A 99 17.25 -5.04 5.39
C GLN A 99 18.73 -5.23 5.05
N LYS A 100 19.20 -6.49 5.02
CA LYS A 100 20.61 -6.83 4.75
C LYS A 100 21.01 -6.57 3.30
N ARG A 101 20.19 -6.97 2.33
CA ARG A 101 20.54 -6.90 0.90
C ARG A 101 20.18 -5.56 0.27
N TYR A 102 19.11 -4.94 0.74
CA TYR A 102 18.52 -3.74 0.13
C TYR A 102 18.18 -2.69 1.20
N PRO A 103 19.17 -2.24 2.00
CA PRO A 103 18.94 -1.29 3.10
C PRO A 103 18.32 0.03 2.63
N GLN A 104 18.59 0.44 1.38
CA GLN A 104 18.07 1.67 0.75
C GLN A 104 16.62 1.55 0.24
N GLY A 105 15.90 0.46 0.54
CA GLY A 105 14.51 0.31 0.14
C GLY A 105 13.63 1.45 0.65
N ARG A 106 12.87 2.09 -0.25
CA ARG A 106 11.97 3.22 0.06
C ARG A 106 10.52 2.82 0.25
N LEU A 107 10.11 1.69 -0.33
CA LEU A 107 8.76 1.15 -0.24
C LEU A 107 8.84 -0.38 -0.18
N ALA A 108 7.89 -1.01 0.52
CA ALA A 108 7.68 -2.45 0.46
C ALA A 108 6.25 -2.75 0.04
N TYR A 109 6.10 -3.56 -1.01
CA TYR A 109 4.81 -4.15 -1.37
C TYR A 109 4.69 -5.52 -0.72
N VAL A 110 3.60 -5.72 0.04
CA VAL A 110 3.34 -6.96 0.78
C VAL A 110 1.88 -7.36 0.64
N THR A 111 1.60 -8.67 0.69
CA THR A 111 0.25 -9.23 0.69
C THR A 111 0.01 -10.00 2.00
N PRO A 112 -0.16 -9.31 3.14
CA PRO A 112 0.06 -9.90 4.45
C PRO A 112 -1.03 -10.89 4.88
N SER A 113 -2.24 -10.80 4.34
CA SER A 113 -3.35 -11.71 4.68
C SER A 113 -3.39 -12.94 3.78
N HIS A 114 -3.20 -12.75 2.47
CA HIS A 114 -3.29 -13.78 1.44
C HIS A 114 -2.20 -13.52 0.40
N GLN A 115 -1.04 -14.13 0.62
CA GLN A 115 0.07 -13.93 -0.29
C GLN A 115 -0.26 -14.46 -1.69
N PHE A 116 0.05 -13.70 -2.73
CA PHE A 116 -0.07 -14.21 -4.10
C PHE A 116 1.30 -14.62 -4.67
N PRO A 117 1.52 -15.88 -5.10
CA PRO A 117 0.51 -16.92 -5.34
C PRO A 117 0.37 -17.98 -4.22
N SER A 118 1.13 -17.92 -3.12
CA SER A 118 1.23 -19.04 -2.17
C SER A 118 0.05 -19.18 -1.22
N GLY A 119 -0.79 -18.16 -1.07
CA GLY A 119 -1.87 -18.07 -0.08
C GLY A 119 -1.39 -17.87 1.35
N THR A 120 -0.09 -17.73 1.59
CA THR A 120 0.49 -17.64 2.93
C THR A 120 0.03 -16.37 3.66
N THR A 121 -0.25 -16.49 4.96
CA THR A 121 -0.52 -15.34 5.82
C THR A 121 0.78 -14.94 6.54
N MET A 122 1.12 -13.65 6.45
CA MET A 122 2.29 -13.09 7.11
C MET A 122 2.13 -13.11 8.64
N HIS A 123 3.14 -13.65 9.32
CA HIS A 123 3.21 -13.71 10.78
C HIS A 123 3.21 -12.30 11.42
N LEU A 124 2.68 -12.20 12.64
CA LEU A 124 2.64 -10.92 13.36
C LEU A 124 4.05 -10.32 13.56
N SER A 125 5.05 -11.15 13.84
CA SER A 125 6.45 -10.71 14.00
C SER A 125 6.96 -9.97 12.76
N GLN A 126 6.77 -10.55 11.56
CA GLN A 126 7.17 -9.94 10.29
C GLN A 126 6.43 -8.61 10.03
N ARG A 127 5.14 -8.53 10.39
CA ARG A 127 4.36 -7.28 10.29
C ARG A 127 4.92 -6.19 11.20
N ILE A 128 5.24 -6.53 12.45
CA ILE A 128 5.84 -5.58 13.40
C ILE A 128 7.22 -5.15 12.94
N GLU A 129 8.04 -6.08 12.44
CA GLU A 129 9.38 -5.77 11.92
C GLU A 129 9.32 -4.81 10.72
N LEU A 130 8.37 -5.00 9.80
CA LEU A 130 8.13 -4.05 8.70
C LEU A 130 7.72 -2.67 9.20
N LEU A 131 6.84 -2.59 10.20
CA LEU A 131 6.35 -1.31 10.74
C LEU A 131 7.40 -0.58 11.56
N GLN A 132 8.28 -1.31 12.24
CA GLN A 132 9.41 -0.72 12.97
C GLN A 132 10.52 -0.26 12.03
N LYS A 133 10.53 -0.76 10.78
CA LYS A 133 11.50 -0.33 9.79
C LYS A 133 11.10 1.03 9.20
N GLU A 134 11.97 2.01 9.39
CA GLU A 134 11.98 3.25 8.62
C GLU A 134 12.48 2.96 7.20
N LEU A 135 11.57 2.82 6.23
CA LEU A 135 11.92 2.83 4.80
C LEU A 135 12.18 4.28 4.37
N GLY A 136 13.15 4.51 3.48
CA GLY A 136 13.69 5.85 3.18
C GLY A 136 12.78 6.83 2.42
N GLY A 137 11.53 7.08 2.86
CA GLY A 137 10.54 7.94 2.17
C GLY A 137 10.04 9.15 2.97
N HIS A 138 10.48 10.35 2.56
CA HIS A 138 10.03 11.72 2.89
C HIS A 138 9.98 12.20 4.35
N ARG A 139 11.09 12.84 4.75
CA ARG A 139 11.09 13.95 5.71
C ARG A 139 10.42 15.17 5.06
N SER A 140 9.16 15.44 5.38
CA SER A 140 8.57 16.78 5.22
C SER A 140 7.84 17.14 6.51
N ALA A 141 8.08 18.35 7.00
CA ALA A 141 7.74 18.82 8.33
C ALA A 141 6.22 18.85 8.56
N ALA A 142 5.70 17.83 9.24
CA ALA A 142 4.44 17.89 9.98
C ALA A 142 4.44 16.81 11.06
N SER A 143 4.78 17.20 12.31
CA SER A 143 4.51 16.52 13.59
C SER A 143 4.90 15.02 13.75
N PRO A 144 5.66 14.63 14.80
CA PRO A 144 6.16 13.25 15.00
C PRO A 144 5.12 12.16 15.36
N SER A 145 3.83 12.32 15.05
CA SER A 145 2.77 11.47 15.62
C SER A 145 1.77 10.87 14.63
N ARG A 146 1.94 10.99 13.31
CA ARG A 146 0.93 10.52 12.34
C ARG A 146 1.47 9.91 11.03
N PHE A 147 2.42 9.00 11.11
CA PHE A 147 2.64 8.03 10.02
C PHE A 147 2.28 6.63 10.49
N THR A 148 0.99 6.45 10.81
CA THR A 148 0.41 5.13 11.05
C THR A 148 0.23 4.46 9.69
N SER A 149 1.07 3.47 9.39
CA SER A 149 0.85 2.39 8.41
C SER A 149 -0.09 2.71 7.25
N TYR A 150 0.46 3.14 6.10
CA TYR A 150 -0.27 2.97 4.84
C TYR A 150 -0.30 1.47 4.54
N GLY A 151 -1.26 0.77 5.13
CA GLY A 151 -1.74 -0.51 4.63
C GLY A 151 -2.36 -0.23 3.27
N LEU A 152 -1.55 -0.31 2.20
CA LEU A 152 -2.11 -0.47 0.87
C LEU A 152 -2.97 -1.72 0.94
N ALA A 153 -4.27 -1.50 0.86
CA ALA A 153 -5.28 -2.54 0.88
C ALA A 153 -4.84 -3.63 -0.11
N SER A 154 -4.65 -4.83 0.41
CA SER A 154 -4.53 -6.05 -0.37
C SER A 154 -5.56 -5.98 -1.48
N ALA A 155 -5.11 -6.06 -2.73
CA ALA A 155 -5.98 -6.37 -3.84
C ALA A 155 -6.51 -7.80 -3.56
N GLU A 156 -7.68 -7.88 -2.94
CA GLU A 156 -8.43 -9.12 -2.81
C GLU A 156 -8.93 -9.47 -4.22
N SER A 157 -8.31 -10.49 -4.80
CA SER A 157 -8.89 -11.33 -5.84
C SER A 157 -9.33 -12.64 -5.21
#